data_AF-R0BLD3-F1
#
_entry.id   AF-R0BLD3-F1
#
_cell.length_a   1.000
_cell.length_b   1.000
_cell.length_c   1.000
_cell.angle_alpha   90.00
_cell.angle_beta   90.00
_cell.angle_gamma   90.00
#
_symmetry.space_group_name_H-M   'P 1'
#
loop_
_entity.id
_entity.type
_entity.pdbx_description
1 polymer ?
#
loop_
_entity_poly.entity_id
_entity_poly.type
_entity_poly.pdbx_seq_one_letter_code
_entity_poly.pdbx_strand_id
1 'polypeptide(L)'
;MRLQEACVRFNKLAGIRFEELFSQNDMNMIIINKGKTGQLLELALGMHLSSTNLDFDDGELKTNKCDNAGNPKQTVFITQISSVIDELIQERPFEETHLYEKISNILYVPVCKDGNPKDWMFLPSIHIDLSSPRYAQLRDIWRSDYYSICRQLRMHIETSPDRRIHTSNGQHIQVRSKDSMPYRPIYSGVYGRNVSNKNHAFYFRKEFVYDIRSMSR
;
A
#
# COMPACT_ATOMS: atom_id res chain seq x y z
N MET A 1 -3.28 -0.96 -18.99
CA MET A 1 -3.85 0.41 -18.91
C MET A 1 -2.80 1.28 -18.24
N ARG A 2 -2.54 2.50 -18.74
CA ARG A 2 -1.62 3.42 -18.08
C ARG A 2 -2.28 4.17 -16.92
N LEU A 3 -1.49 4.54 -15.92
CA LEU A 3 -1.95 5.19 -14.71
C LEU A 3 -2.65 6.52 -14.97
N GLN A 4 -2.13 7.34 -15.88
CA GLN A 4 -2.75 8.63 -16.24
C GLN A 4 -4.16 8.45 -16.81
N GLU A 5 -4.37 7.39 -17.61
CA GLU A 5 -5.70 7.05 -18.14
C GLU A 5 -6.64 6.63 -17.00
N ALA A 6 -6.16 5.79 -16.07
CA ALA A 6 -6.91 5.38 -14.90
C ALA A 6 -7.29 6.59 -14.01
N CYS A 7 -6.38 7.55 -13.83
CA CYS A 7 -6.61 8.78 -13.07
C CYS A 7 -7.79 9.59 -13.63
N VAL A 8 -7.84 9.78 -14.95
CA VAL A 8 -8.95 10.48 -15.61
C VAL A 8 -10.27 9.72 -15.39
N ARG A 9 -10.25 8.39 -15.49
CA ARG A 9 -11.47 7.58 -15.31
C ARG A 9 -11.93 7.57 -13.85
N PHE A 10 -11.03 7.42 -12.88
CA PHE A 10 -11.38 7.42 -11.46
C PHE A 10 -11.97 8.73 -10.99
N ASN A 11 -11.44 9.86 -11.45
CA ASN A 11 -11.97 11.16 -11.04
C ASN A 11 -13.38 11.44 -11.58
N LYS A 12 -13.85 10.71 -12.61
CA LYS A 12 -15.26 10.74 -13.04
C LYS A 12 -16.20 9.99 -12.09
N LEU A 13 -15.66 9.04 -11.30
CA LEU A 13 -16.42 8.27 -10.32
C LEU A 13 -16.41 8.91 -8.93
N ALA A 14 -15.57 9.93 -8.72
CA ALA A 14 -15.43 10.59 -7.43
C ALA A 14 -16.75 11.26 -7.02
N GLY A 15 -17.14 11.06 -5.77
CA GLY A 15 -18.38 11.61 -5.19
C GLY A 15 -19.67 10.85 -5.54
N ILE A 16 -19.61 9.86 -6.45
CA ILE A 16 -20.78 9.02 -6.75
C ILE A 16 -20.92 7.95 -5.67
N ARG A 17 -22.13 7.79 -5.14
CA ARG A 17 -22.44 6.78 -4.11
C ARG A 17 -22.28 5.38 -4.69
N PHE A 18 -21.80 4.46 -3.88
CA PHE A 18 -21.57 3.07 -4.28
C PHE A 18 -22.86 2.38 -4.73
N GLU A 19 -24.02 2.73 -4.18
CA GLU A 19 -25.30 2.17 -4.64
C GLU A 19 -25.68 2.59 -6.07
N GLU A 20 -25.15 3.72 -6.56
CA GLU A 20 -25.35 4.18 -7.93
C GLU A 20 -24.33 3.55 -8.89
N LEU A 21 -23.18 3.09 -8.36
CA LEU A 21 -22.10 2.49 -9.14
C LEU A 21 -22.15 0.97 -9.23
N PHE A 22 -22.64 0.30 -8.18
CA PHE A 22 -22.48 -1.13 -8.00
C PHE A 22 -23.81 -1.86 -7.83
N SER A 23 -23.87 -3.11 -8.29
CA SER A 23 -25.05 -3.95 -8.12
C SER A 23 -25.29 -4.30 -6.66
N GLN A 24 -26.52 -4.67 -6.29
CA GLN A 24 -26.84 -5.11 -4.93
C GLN A 24 -25.98 -6.30 -4.46
N ASN A 25 -25.59 -7.19 -5.38
CA ASN A 25 -24.70 -8.31 -5.09
C ASN A 25 -23.28 -7.84 -4.75
N ASP A 26 -22.75 -6.88 -5.52
CA ASP A 26 -21.46 -6.27 -5.24
C ASP A 26 -21.46 -5.60 -3.87
N MET A 27 -22.51 -4.82 -3.57
CA MET A 27 -22.71 -4.14 -2.29
C MET A 27 -22.66 -5.10 -1.08
N ASN A 28 -23.30 -6.27 -1.20
CA ASN A 28 -23.28 -7.29 -0.15
C ASN A 28 -21.85 -7.85 0.05
N MET A 29 -21.10 -8.05 -1.04
CA MET A 29 -19.74 -8.58 -0.99
C MET A 29 -18.73 -7.62 -0.37
N ILE A 30 -18.92 -6.29 -0.49
CA ILE A 30 -18.01 -5.28 0.08
C ILE A 30 -17.98 -5.32 1.61
N ILE A 31 -19.10 -5.72 2.22
CA ILE A 31 -19.25 -5.84 3.68
C ILE A 31 -18.48 -7.07 4.18
N ILE A 32 -18.55 -8.18 3.44
CA ILE A 32 -17.98 -9.46 3.83
C ILE A 32 -16.46 -9.49 3.58
N ASN A 33 -16.00 -8.97 2.43
CA ASN A 33 -14.60 -9.02 2.04
C ASN A 33 -13.95 -7.64 2.05
N LYS A 34 -13.08 -7.40 3.03
CA LYS A 34 -12.36 -6.12 3.21
C LYS A 34 -11.55 -5.68 1.99
N GLY A 35 -11.07 -6.63 1.18
CA GLY A 35 -10.32 -6.36 -0.06
C GLY A 35 -11.22 -6.09 -1.27
N LYS A 36 -12.51 -6.41 -1.20
CA LYS A 36 -13.44 -6.34 -2.33
C LYS A 36 -13.67 -4.92 -2.82
N THR A 37 -13.53 -3.90 -1.96
CA THR A 37 -13.65 -2.50 -2.39
C THR A 37 -12.59 -2.11 -3.42
N GLY A 38 -11.35 -2.57 -3.25
CA GLY A 38 -10.29 -2.33 -4.24
C GLY A 38 -10.59 -3.05 -5.56
N GLN A 39 -11.03 -4.31 -5.48
CA GLN A 39 -11.40 -5.09 -6.67
C GLN A 39 -12.58 -4.49 -7.43
N LEU A 40 -13.59 -3.95 -6.72
CA LEU A 40 -14.72 -3.30 -7.36
C LEU A 40 -14.32 -1.98 -8.02
N LEU A 41 -13.36 -1.26 -7.45
CA LEU A 41 -12.78 -0.07 -8.07
C LEU A 41 -12.09 -0.43 -9.40
N GLU A 42 -11.30 -1.51 -9.42
CA GLU A 42 -10.67 -2.02 -10.66
C GLU A 42 -11.72 -2.44 -11.70
N LEU A 43 -12.73 -3.21 -11.28
CA LEU A 43 -13.81 -3.66 -12.16
C LEU A 43 -14.65 -2.50 -12.72
N ALA A 44 -14.91 -1.45 -11.92
CA ALA A 44 -15.61 -0.25 -12.39
C ALA A 44 -14.86 0.48 -13.52
N LEU A 45 -13.55 0.28 -13.63
CA LEU A 45 -12.74 0.82 -14.73
C LEU A 45 -12.63 -0.12 -15.94
N GLY A 46 -13.23 -1.30 -15.88
CA GLY A 46 -13.05 -2.36 -16.87
C GLY A 46 -11.67 -3.02 -16.79
N MET A 47 -10.98 -2.92 -15.65
CA MET A 47 -9.72 -3.66 -15.44
C MET A 47 -10.03 -5.12 -15.13
N HIS A 48 -9.12 -6.00 -15.56
CA HIS A 48 -9.15 -7.41 -15.17
C HIS A 48 -8.41 -7.57 -13.85
N LEU A 49 -9.01 -8.28 -12.90
CA LEU A 49 -8.33 -8.69 -11.67
C LEU A 49 -7.16 -9.59 -12.06
N SER A 50 -5.95 -9.20 -11.68
CA SER A 50 -4.74 -9.94 -12.02
C SER A 50 -3.80 -10.03 -10.83
N SER A 51 -2.81 -10.92 -10.93
CA SER A 51 -1.74 -11.07 -9.95
C SER A 51 -0.42 -10.50 -10.46
N THR A 52 -0.45 -9.55 -11.40
CA THR A 52 0.76 -8.91 -11.93
C THR A 52 1.48 -8.11 -10.85
N ASN A 53 2.77 -7.84 -11.06
CA ASN A 53 3.55 -7.04 -10.11
C ASN A 53 3.15 -5.58 -10.09
N LEU A 54 2.43 -5.05 -11.08
CA LEU A 54 1.86 -3.71 -11.06
C LEU A 54 0.39 -3.77 -11.48
N ASP A 55 -0.42 -2.89 -10.90
CA ASP A 55 -1.86 -2.78 -11.25
C ASP A 55 -2.06 -2.09 -12.61
N PHE A 56 -1.12 -1.22 -13.01
CA PHE A 56 -1.07 -0.52 -14.30
C PHE A 56 0.21 -0.87 -15.06
N ASP A 57 0.25 -0.52 -16.35
CA ASP A 57 1.43 -0.77 -17.19
C ASP A 57 2.67 -0.01 -16.70
N ASP A 58 2.46 1.10 -16.00
CA ASP A 58 3.49 2.04 -15.55
C ASP A 58 3.38 2.45 -14.08
N GLY A 59 2.55 1.79 -13.26
CA GLY A 59 2.41 2.14 -11.84
C GLY A 59 1.40 1.31 -11.07
N GLU A 60 1.11 1.73 -9.85
CA GLU A 60 0.38 0.94 -8.86
C GLU A 60 -0.86 1.68 -8.32
N LEU A 61 -1.95 0.95 -8.07
CA LEU A 61 -3.17 1.47 -7.44
C LEU A 61 -3.09 1.27 -5.93
N LYS A 62 -3.31 2.35 -5.17
CA LYS A 62 -3.40 2.28 -3.71
C LYS A 62 -4.71 2.88 -3.21
N THR A 63 -5.50 2.08 -2.51
CA THR A 63 -6.74 2.55 -1.88
C THR A 63 -6.63 2.60 -0.36
N ASN A 64 -7.35 3.52 0.27
CA ASN A 64 -7.40 3.62 1.73
C ASN A 64 -8.78 4.05 2.21
N LYS A 65 -9.18 3.52 3.37
CA LYS A 65 -10.41 3.92 4.05
C LYS A 65 -10.19 5.29 4.70
N CYS A 66 -10.98 6.28 4.31
CA CYS A 66 -10.99 7.60 4.93
C CYS A 66 -12.40 8.00 5.44
N ASP A 67 -12.46 9.11 6.16
CA ASP A 67 -13.73 9.83 6.38
C ASP A 67 -14.12 10.70 5.18
N ASN A 68 -15.28 11.35 5.29
CA ASN A 68 -15.81 12.28 4.30
C ASN A 68 -14.89 13.49 4.03
N ALA A 69 -14.04 13.85 5.00
CA ALA A 69 -13.04 14.89 4.83
C ALA A 69 -11.73 14.35 4.22
N GLY A 70 -11.67 13.08 3.81
CA GLY A 70 -10.50 12.43 3.21
C GLY A 70 -9.40 12.07 4.20
N ASN A 71 -9.64 12.15 5.51
CA ASN A 71 -8.63 11.79 6.51
C ASN A 71 -8.50 10.27 6.65
N PRO A 72 -7.28 9.71 6.60
CA PRO A 72 -7.06 8.27 6.64
C PRO A 72 -7.50 7.65 7.98
N LYS A 73 -8.32 6.59 7.92
CA LYS A 73 -8.68 5.80 9.09
C LYS A 73 -7.70 4.66 9.34
N GLN A 74 -6.91 4.26 8.35
CA GLN A 74 -5.98 3.14 8.43
C GLN A 74 -4.66 3.40 7.67
N THR A 75 -3.69 2.52 7.86
CA THR A 75 -2.46 2.46 7.07
C THR A 75 -2.74 1.89 5.67
N VAL A 76 -1.96 2.27 4.66
CA VAL A 76 -2.10 1.76 3.29
C VAL A 76 -1.18 0.56 3.10
N PHE A 77 -1.69 -0.57 2.63
CA PHE A 77 -0.86 -1.73 2.31
C PHE A 77 -0.02 -1.46 1.05
N ILE A 78 1.26 -1.83 1.05
CA ILE A 78 2.14 -1.71 -0.11
C ILE A 78 2.36 -3.08 -0.74
N THR A 79 3.16 -3.93 -0.08
CA THR A 79 3.51 -5.28 -0.54
C THR A 79 3.99 -6.15 0.62
N GLN A 80 3.87 -7.48 0.50
CA GLN A 80 4.43 -8.42 1.48
C GLN A 80 5.96 -8.48 1.36
N ILE A 81 6.65 -8.76 2.47
CA ILE A 81 8.12 -8.80 2.46
C ILE A 81 8.71 -10.19 2.33
N SER A 82 7.87 -11.25 2.32
CA SER A 82 8.37 -12.64 2.34
C SER A 82 9.28 -12.99 1.16
N SER A 83 9.02 -12.43 -0.02
CA SER A 83 9.83 -12.65 -1.23
C SER A 83 11.04 -11.71 -1.34
N VAL A 84 11.13 -10.67 -0.51
CA VAL A 84 12.13 -9.58 -0.62
C VAL A 84 12.89 -9.37 0.69
N ILE A 85 12.75 -10.26 1.67
CA ILE A 85 13.37 -10.11 2.99
C ILE A 85 14.89 -9.99 2.89
N ASP A 86 15.51 -10.73 1.97
CA ASP A 86 16.96 -10.70 1.77
C ASP A 86 17.41 -9.37 1.13
N GLU A 87 16.56 -8.70 0.34
CA GLU A 87 16.85 -7.33 -0.15
C GLU A 87 16.96 -6.33 1.01
N LEU A 88 16.11 -6.50 2.02
CA LEU A 88 16.09 -5.66 3.22
C LEU A 88 17.28 -5.93 4.12
N ILE A 89 17.63 -7.21 4.30
CA ILE A 89 18.77 -7.61 5.12
C ILE A 89 20.07 -7.15 4.47
N GLN A 90 20.19 -7.26 3.14
CA GLN A 90 21.36 -6.79 2.40
C GLN A 90 21.41 -5.27 2.23
N GLU A 91 20.35 -4.56 2.61
CA GLU A 91 20.24 -3.11 2.44
C GLU A 91 20.51 -2.69 0.98
N ARG A 92 19.84 -3.35 0.03
CA ARG A 92 19.99 -3.04 -1.40
C ARG A 92 19.72 -1.54 -1.67
N PRO A 93 20.32 -0.93 -2.70
CA PRO A 93 20.04 0.45 -3.07
C PRO A 93 18.53 0.66 -3.25
N PHE A 94 17.95 1.69 -2.60
CA PHE A 94 16.50 1.87 -2.52
C PHE A 94 15.82 1.81 -3.89
N GLU A 95 16.38 2.53 -4.87
CA GLU A 95 15.89 2.61 -6.25
C GLU A 95 15.93 1.28 -7.03
N GLU A 96 16.67 0.28 -6.54
CA GLU A 96 16.80 -1.06 -7.14
C GLU A 96 15.90 -2.11 -6.45
N THR A 97 15.07 -1.69 -5.49
CA THR A 97 14.23 -2.61 -4.71
C THR A 97 12.85 -2.81 -5.32
N HIS A 98 12.24 -3.96 -5.04
CA HIS A 98 10.82 -4.20 -5.34
C HIS A 98 9.89 -3.22 -4.62
N LEU A 99 10.29 -2.72 -3.44
CA LEU A 99 9.54 -1.68 -2.75
C LEU A 99 9.48 -0.41 -3.61
N TYR A 100 10.62 0.03 -4.14
CA TYR A 100 10.68 1.22 -4.98
C TYR A 100 9.89 1.05 -6.28
N GLU A 101 10.02 -0.10 -6.95
CA GLU A 101 9.21 -0.43 -8.14
C GLU A 101 7.71 -0.27 -7.86
N LYS A 102 7.24 -0.75 -6.70
CA LYS A 102 5.84 -0.67 -6.27
C LYS A 102 5.36 0.74 -5.92
N ILE A 103 6.26 1.67 -5.60
CA ILE A 103 5.89 2.98 -5.05
C ILE A 103 6.39 4.18 -5.87
N SER A 104 7.19 3.95 -6.91
CA SER A 104 7.76 5.00 -7.74
C SER A 104 6.71 5.80 -8.50
N ASN A 105 5.59 5.16 -8.88
CA ASN A 105 4.47 5.77 -9.57
C ASN A 105 3.14 5.19 -9.03
N ILE A 106 2.43 5.96 -8.19
CA ILE A 106 1.22 5.53 -7.49
C ILE A 106 0.03 6.38 -7.88
N LEU A 107 -1.11 5.73 -8.08
CA LEU A 107 -2.41 6.38 -8.06
C LEU A 107 -3.10 6.07 -6.74
N TYR A 108 -3.15 7.07 -5.86
CA TYR A 108 -3.80 6.95 -4.56
C TYR A 108 -5.28 7.35 -4.69
N VAL A 109 -6.18 6.44 -4.35
CA VAL A 109 -7.64 6.64 -4.41
C VAL A 109 -8.24 6.48 -3.00
N PRO A 110 -8.58 7.60 -2.32
CA PRO A 110 -9.26 7.52 -1.03
C PRO A 110 -10.69 7.00 -1.20
N VAL A 111 -11.14 6.18 -0.25
CA VAL A 111 -12.50 5.65 -0.20
C VAL A 111 -13.17 6.11 1.09
N CYS A 112 -14.15 7.00 0.96
CA CYS A 112 -14.99 7.41 2.08
C CYS A 112 -15.84 6.22 2.51
N LYS A 113 -15.64 5.75 3.73
CA LYS A 113 -16.44 4.67 4.33
C LYS A 113 -17.09 5.10 5.64
N ASP A 114 -17.59 6.33 5.68
CA ASP A 114 -18.45 6.83 6.75
C ASP A 114 -19.90 6.41 6.47
N GLY A 115 -20.64 6.04 7.51
CA GLY A 115 -22.05 5.67 7.38
C GLY A 115 -22.31 4.33 6.69
N ASN A 116 -23.46 4.24 6.02
CA ASN A 116 -23.93 3.01 5.38
C ASN A 116 -23.04 2.68 4.17
N PRO A 117 -22.71 1.40 3.92
CA PRO A 117 -22.01 0.97 2.70
C PRO A 117 -22.56 1.56 1.40
N LYS A 118 -23.88 1.78 1.30
CA LYS A 118 -24.54 2.42 0.16
C LYS A 118 -24.13 3.87 -0.07
N ASP A 119 -23.78 4.58 1.00
CA ASP A 119 -23.35 5.98 0.98
C ASP A 119 -21.84 6.11 0.74
N TRP A 120 -21.09 5.00 0.76
CA TRP A 120 -19.65 5.03 0.51
C TRP A 120 -19.38 5.55 -0.89
N MET A 121 -18.23 6.19 -1.07
CA MET A 121 -17.85 6.80 -2.35
C MET A 121 -16.34 6.87 -2.48
N PHE A 122 -15.87 6.92 -3.72
CA PHE A 122 -14.49 7.29 -4.02
C PHE A 122 -14.35 8.81 -3.87
N LEU A 123 -13.20 9.25 -3.35
CA LEU A 123 -12.81 10.66 -3.35
C LEU A 123 -11.83 10.92 -4.51
N PRO A 124 -11.59 12.20 -4.89
CA PRO A 124 -10.61 12.53 -5.92
C PRO A 124 -9.27 11.87 -5.67
N SER A 125 -8.72 11.29 -6.73
CA SER A 125 -7.45 10.56 -6.70
C SER A 125 -6.26 11.51 -6.70
N ILE A 126 -5.13 11.03 -6.18
CA ILE A 126 -3.84 11.73 -6.15
C ILE A 126 -2.83 10.87 -6.90
N HIS A 127 -2.28 11.42 -7.98
CA HIS A 127 -1.19 10.80 -8.73
C HIS A 127 0.16 11.25 -8.14
N ILE A 128 0.96 10.29 -7.68
CA ILE A 128 2.27 10.47 -7.07
C ILE A 128 3.31 9.86 -7.98
N ASP A 129 4.22 10.68 -8.49
CA ASP A 129 5.32 10.25 -9.38
C ASP A 129 6.65 10.73 -8.78
N LEU A 130 7.47 9.80 -8.30
CA LEU A 130 8.75 10.11 -7.66
C LEU A 130 9.83 10.63 -8.63
N SER A 131 9.60 10.54 -9.94
CA SER A 131 10.45 11.20 -10.93
C SER A 131 10.19 12.71 -11.01
N SER A 132 9.00 13.15 -10.58
CA SER A 132 8.63 14.56 -10.55
C SER A 132 9.32 15.31 -9.40
N PRO A 133 9.89 16.51 -9.66
CA PRO A 133 10.44 17.36 -8.60
C PRO A 133 9.45 17.69 -7.48
N ARG A 134 8.14 17.70 -7.78
CA ARG A 134 7.06 17.91 -6.80
C ARG A 134 7.14 16.94 -5.62
N TYR A 135 7.54 15.70 -5.88
CA TYR A 135 7.59 14.62 -4.89
C TYR A 135 9.03 14.28 -4.45
N ALA A 136 10.01 15.15 -4.72
CA ALA A 136 11.40 14.92 -4.32
C ALA A 136 11.55 14.74 -2.80
N GLN A 137 10.87 15.56 -2.00
CA GLN A 137 10.89 15.43 -0.55
C GLN A 137 10.29 14.09 -0.09
N LEU A 138 9.22 13.63 -0.74
CA LEU A 138 8.59 12.35 -0.44
C LEU A 138 9.55 11.19 -0.72
N ARG A 139 10.25 11.24 -1.87
CA ARG A 139 11.28 10.28 -2.24
C ARG A 139 12.39 10.21 -1.18
N ASP A 140 12.85 11.35 -0.68
CA ASP A 140 13.92 11.41 0.33
C ASP A 140 13.47 10.83 1.68
N ILE A 141 12.24 11.12 2.11
CA ILE A 141 11.64 10.50 3.31
C ILE A 141 11.57 8.99 3.16
N TRP A 142 11.06 8.49 2.02
CA TRP A 142 10.90 7.06 1.80
C TRP A 142 12.22 6.32 1.69
N ARG A 143 13.24 6.94 1.08
CA ARG A 143 14.60 6.40 1.05
C ARG A 143 15.15 6.28 2.47
N SER A 144 15.01 7.33 3.28
CA SER A 144 15.44 7.31 4.68
C SER A 144 14.71 6.23 5.51
N ASP A 145 13.38 6.12 5.33
CA ASP A 145 12.57 5.11 6.00
C ASP A 145 13.01 3.69 5.63
N TYR A 146 13.24 3.44 4.34
CA TYR A 146 13.71 2.14 3.85
C TYR A 146 15.00 1.73 4.56
N TYR A 147 16.03 2.59 4.56
CA TYR A 147 17.31 2.28 5.20
C TYR A 147 17.19 2.13 6.71
N SER A 148 16.38 2.97 7.36
CA SER A 148 16.09 2.85 8.80
C SER A 148 15.43 1.50 9.13
N ILE A 149 14.44 1.08 8.33
CA ILE A 149 13.75 -0.20 8.48
C ILE A 149 14.73 -1.36 8.28
N CYS A 150 15.57 -1.34 7.25
CA CYS A 150 16.57 -2.38 7.01
C CYS A 150 17.47 -2.60 8.23
N ARG A 151 17.98 -1.52 8.83
CA ARG A 151 18.81 -1.57 10.05
C ARG A 151 18.04 -2.09 11.25
N GLN A 152 16.80 -1.66 11.45
CA GLN A 152 15.94 -2.16 12.54
C GLN A 152 15.69 -3.66 12.40
N LEU A 153 15.37 -4.15 11.19
CA LEU A 153 15.13 -5.58 10.95
C LEU A 153 16.37 -6.42 11.23
N ARG A 154 17.56 -5.99 10.77
CA ARG A 154 18.83 -6.65 11.09
C ARG A 154 19.08 -6.68 12.59
N MET A 155 18.91 -5.54 13.26
CA MET A 155 19.06 -5.45 14.72
C MET A 155 18.14 -6.44 15.42
N HIS A 156 16.86 -6.55 15.02
CA HIS A 156 15.94 -7.53 15.58
C HIS A 156 16.47 -8.97 15.42
N ILE A 157 16.92 -9.34 14.22
CA ILE A 157 17.42 -10.69 13.94
C ILE A 157 18.68 -11.03 14.77
N GLU A 158 19.55 -10.04 14.99
CA GLU A 158 20.86 -10.22 15.60
C GLU A 158 20.85 -10.12 17.13
N THR A 159 19.97 -9.29 17.70
CA THR A 159 20.02 -8.95 19.12
C THR A 159 18.79 -9.37 19.91
N SER A 160 17.64 -9.64 19.27
CA SER A 160 16.44 -10.03 20.02
C SER A 160 16.57 -11.45 20.59
N PRO A 161 15.95 -11.75 21.75
CA PRO A 161 15.97 -13.10 22.33
C PRO A 161 15.39 -14.17 21.40
N ASP A 162 14.38 -13.82 20.61
CA ASP A 162 13.74 -14.74 19.65
C ASP A 162 14.42 -14.75 18.27
N ARG A 163 15.39 -13.85 18.05
CA ARG A 163 16.14 -13.65 16.81
C ARG A 163 15.25 -13.52 15.57
N ARG A 164 14.09 -12.88 15.71
CA ARG A 164 13.08 -12.70 14.66
C ARG A 164 12.84 -11.22 14.38
N ILE A 165 12.38 -10.93 13.17
CA ILE A 165 11.92 -9.59 12.81
C ILE A 165 10.65 -9.24 13.59
N HIS A 166 10.59 -7.98 14.01
CA HIS A 166 9.43 -7.32 14.63
C HIS A 166 9.00 -6.11 13.79
N THR A 167 7.95 -5.43 14.24
CA THR A 167 7.50 -4.18 13.60
C THR A 167 8.63 -3.15 13.58
N SER A 168 8.92 -2.59 12.41
CA SER A 168 9.93 -1.55 12.19
C SER A 168 9.27 -0.34 11.56
N ASN A 169 9.62 0.86 12.02
CA ASN A 169 8.93 2.09 11.63
C ASN A 169 9.91 3.12 11.06
N GLY A 170 9.52 3.72 9.95
CA GLY A 170 9.96 5.03 9.49
C GLY A 170 8.88 6.09 9.72
N GLN A 171 9.06 7.26 9.11
CA GLN A 171 8.13 8.38 9.12
C GLN A 171 6.87 8.08 8.31
N HIS A 172 7.02 7.61 7.06
CA HIS A 172 5.96 7.28 6.13
C HIS A 172 5.80 5.79 5.90
N ILE A 173 6.88 5.01 5.90
CA ILE A 173 6.85 3.58 5.65
C ILE A 173 7.03 2.81 6.97
N GLN A 174 6.37 1.67 7.11
CA GLN A 174 6.61 0.73 8.19
C GLN A 174 6.53 -0.71 7.69
N VAL A 175 7.20 -1.63 8.39
CA VAL A 175 7.03 -3.08 8.25
C VAL A 175 6.30 -3.58 9.49
N ARG A 176 5.21 -4.32 9.30
CA ARG A 176 4.44 -4.94 10.39
C ARG A 176 3.86 -6.28 9.98
N SER A 177 3.44 -7.07 10.96
CA SER A 177 2.83 -8.38 10.69
C SER A 177 1.56 -8.23 9.84
N LYS A 178 1.45 -9.06 8.80
CA LYS A 178 0.29 -9.14 7.90
C LYS A 178 0.09 -10.60 7.51
N ASP A 179 -0.62 -11.31 8.39
CA ASP A 179 -0.84 -12.73 8.24
C ASP A 179 -2.13 -13.17 8.92
N SER A 180 -2.62 -14.35 8.55
CA SER A 180 -3.77 -15.02 9.17
C SER A 180 -3.42 -16.49 9.38
N MET A 181 -4.02 -17.15 10.36
CA MET A 181 -3.79 -18.57 10.56
C MET A 181 -4.28 -19.39 9.34
N PRO A 182 -3.54 -20.43 8.89
CA PRO A 182 -2.23 -20.84 9.38
C PRO A 182 -1.11 -19.86 8.97
N TYR A 183 -0.25 -19.50 9.92
CA TYR A 183 0.81 -18.52 9.70
C TYR A 183 1.85 -19.01 8.70
N ARG A 184 2.40 -18.05 7.94
CA ARG A 184 3.41 -18.27 6.91
C ARG A 184 4.75 -17.67 7.37
N PRO A 185 5.73 -18.49 7.77
CA PRO A 185 7.02 -17.99 8.19
C PRO A 185 7.77 -17.32 7.04
N ILE A 186 8.78 -16.51 7.38
CA ILE A 186 9.66 -15.87 6.41
C ILE A 186 11.05 -16.49 6.58
N TYR A 187 11.54 -17.14 5.53
CA TYR A 187 12.90 -17.66 5.43
C TYR A 187 13.82 -16.62 4.82
N SER A 188 15.00 -16.42 5.41
CA SER A 188 16.07 -15.60 4.83
C SER A 188 17.18 -16.52 4.33
N GLY A 189 17.54 -16.40 3.06
CA GLY A 189 18.69 -17.07 2.48
C GLY A 189 20.00 -16.56 3.06
N VAL A 190 20.07 -15.27 3.42
CA VAL A 190 21.26 -14.64 4.03
C VAL A 190 21.57 -15.24 5.41
N TYR A 191 20.57 -15.47 6.26
CA TYR A 191 20.77 -16.08 7.57
C TYR A 191 20.60 -17.60 7.59
N GLY A 192 20.20 -18.22 6.47
CA GLY A 192 19.99 -19.67 6.36
C GLY A 192 18.87 -20.24 7.26
N ARG A 193 17.92 -19.41 7.70
CA ARG A 193 16.85 -19.80 8.64
C ARG A 193 15.60 -18.94 8.51
N ASN A 194 14.53 -19.38 9.18
CA ASN A 194 13.34 -18.55 9.38
C ASN A 194 13.69 -17.36 10.30
N VAL A 195 13.48 -16.15 9.79
CA VAL A 195 13.62 -14.87 10.52
C VAL A 195 12.28 -14.33 10.99
N SER A 196 11.17 -14.99 10.63
CA SER A 196 9.86 -14.75 11.24
C SER A 196 9.02 -16.02 11.26
N ASN A 197 8.10 -16.13 12.22
CA ASN A 197 7.09 -17.20 12.26
C ASN A 197 5.77 -16.80 11.58
N LYS A 198 5.64 -15.56 11.13
CA LYS A 198 4.45 -15.01 10.46
C LYS A 198 4.87 -14.04 9.36
N ASN A 199 3.99 -13.85 8.39
CA ASN A 199 4.29 -12.94 7.30
C ASN A 199 4.18 -11.48 7.75
N HIS A 200 4.93 -10.62 7.07
CA HIS A 200 5.04 -9.19 7.29
C HIS A 200 4.85 -8.46 5.96
N ALA A 201 4.46 -7.20 6.04
CA ALA A 201 4.27 -6.38 4.86
C ALA A 201 4.71 -4.94 5.11
N PHE A 202 5.09 -4.28 4.03
CA PHE A 202 5.22 -2.85 3.96
C PHE A 202 3.85 -2.17 3.99
N TYR A 203 3.78 -1.09 4.75
CA TYR A 203 2.64 -0.20 4.81
C TYR A 203 3.08 1.25 4.76
N PHE A 204 2.31 2.09 4.08
CA PHE A 204 2.35 3.51 4.38
C PHE A 204 1.57 3.79 5.67
N ARG A 205 2.18 4.59 6.55
CA ARG A 205 1.54 5.15 7.73
C ARG A 205 0.54 6.24 7.32
N LYS A 206 -0.21 6.76 8.30
CA LYS A 206 -1.24 7.79 8.02
C LYS A 206 -0.62 9.13 7.66
N GLU A 207 0.54 9.42 8.21
CA GLU A 207 1.36 10.62 7.98
C GLU A 207 1.60 10.82 6.48
N PHE A 208 1.94 9.75 5.75
CA PHE A 208 2.04 9.78 4.29
C PHE A 208 0.79 10.36 3.62
N VAL A 209 -0.40 9.92 4.03
CA VAL A 209 -1.66 10.36 3.41
C VAL A 209 -1.92 11.84 3.71
N TYR A 210 -1.56 12.32 4.92
CA TYR A 210 -1.68 13.74 5.23
C TYR A 210 -0.74 14.59 4.36
N ASP A 211 0.50 14.14 4.17
CA ASP A 211 1.50 14.86 3.39
C ASP A 211 1.17 14.91 1.90
N ILE A 212 0.77 13.80 1.27
CA ILE A 212 0.39 13.85 -0.16
C ILE A 212 -0.84 14.73 -0.39
N ARG A 213 -1.75 14.79 0.58
CA ARG A 213 -2.95 15.63 0.49
C ARG A 213 -2.60 17.12 0.62
N SER A 214 -1.61 17.48 1.45
CA SER A 214 -1.14 18.87 1.53
C SER A 214 -0.40 19.26 0.26
N MET A 215 0.43 18.37 -0.30
CA MET A 215 1.14 18.58 -1.57
C MET A 215 0.22 18.67 -2.79
N SER A 216 -1.00 18.13 -2.70
CA SER A 216 -1.97 18.05 -3.81
C SER A 216 -2.96 19.21 -3.87
N ARG A 217 -2.95 20.09 -2.87
CA ARG A 217 -3.69 21.35 -2.85
C ARG A 217 -2.92 22.43 -3.60
#